data_AF-A0A0P0W559-F1
#
_entry.id   AF-A0A0P0W559-F1
#
_cell.length_a   1.000
_cell.length_b   1.000
_cell.length_c   1.000
_cell.angle_alpha   90.00
_cell.angle_beta   90.00
_cell.angle_gamma   90.00
#
_symmetry.space_group_name_H-M   'P 1'
#
loop_
_entity.id
_entity.type
_entity.pdbx_description
1 polymer ?
#
loop_
_entity_poly.entity_id
_entity_poly.type
_entity_poly.pdbx_seq_one_letter_code
_entity_poly.pdbx_strand_id
1 'polypeptide(L)'
;GTPPPRSDHAAACHADRYLLIFGGGSHATCFNDLHVLDLQTMEWSRPKQQGLAPSPRAGHAGATVGENWYIVGGGNNKSGVSETLVLNMSTLTWSVVSSVEGRVPLASEGMTLVHSNYNGDDYLISFGGYNGRYSNEVFALKLTLKSDLQSKTKEHASDGTSSVLEPEVELSHDGKIREIAMDSADSDLKKDDANELLVALKAEKEELEAALNREQVQTIQLKEEIAEAEARNAELTKELQTVRGQLAAEQSRCFKLEVDVAELRQKLQSMDALEREVELLRRQKAASEQAALEAKQRQSSSGMWGWLVGTPPDKSES
;
A
#
# COMPACT_ATOMS: atom_id res chain seq x y z
N GLY A 1 21.57 2.27 3.09
CA GLY A 1 21.09 3.51 2.45
C GLY A 1 19.58 3.49 2.47
N THR A 2 18.94 4.57 2.90
CA THR A 2 17.49 4.66 3.13
C THR A 2 16.67 4.31 1.88
N PRO A 3 15.55 3.56 2.01
CA PRO A 3 14.68 3.26 0.88
C PRO A 3 14.02 4.52 0.32
N PRO A 4 13.87 4.66 -1.01
CA PRO A 4 13.02 5.69 -1.60
C PRO A 4 11.53 5.50 -1.24
N PRO A 5 10.71 6.56 -1.32
CA PRO A 5 9.26 6.49 -1.16
C PRO A 5 8.64 5.44 -2.09
N ARG A 6 7.74 4.62 -1.56
CA ARG A 6 7.13 3.48 -2.26
C ARG A 6 5.77 3.09 -1.67
N SER A 7 4.87 2.54 -2.48
CA SER A 7 3.64 1.85 -2.06
C SER A 7 3.71 0.37 -2.35
N ASP A 8 2.76 -0.40 -1.80
CA ASP A 8 2.54 -1.82 -2.16
C ASP A 8 3.78 -2.71 -2.03
N HIS A 9 4.64 -2.37 -1.07
CA HIS A 9 5.79 -3.17 -0.67
C HIS A 9 5.36 -4.21 0.36
N ALA A 10 6.19 -5.24 0.55
CA ALA A 10 6.03 -6.15 1.67
C ALA A 10 7.06 -5.80 2.75
N ALA A 11 6.67 -6.02 4.01
CA ALA A 11 7.51 -5.86 5.18
C ALA A 11 7.50 -7.13 6.04
N ALA A 12 8.63 -7.43 6.67
CA ALA A 12 8.74 -8.50 7.67
C ALA A 12 9.68 -8.08 8.80
N CYS A 13 9.44 -8.61 9.99
CA CYS A 13 10.37 -8.49 11.10
C CYS A 13 11.12 -9.81 11.29
N HIS A 14 12.42 -9.72 11.53
CA HIS A 14 13.29 -10.86 11.78
C HIS A 14 14.07 -10.67 13.09
N ALA A 15 14.10 -11.72 13.91
CA ALA A 15 14.81 -11.78 15.19
C ALA A 15 14.52 -10.58 16.13
N ASP A 16 13.28 -10.06 16.08
CA ASP A 16 12.78 -8.90 16.84
C ASP A 16 13.66 -7.63 16.74
N ARG A 17 14.49 -7.56 15.70
CA ARG A 17 15.48 -6.49 15.54
C ARG A 17 15.54 -5.92 14.14
N TYR A 18 15.33 -6.75 13.12
CA TYR A 18 15.53 -6.31 11.73
C TYR A 18 14.18 -6.17 11.04
N LEU A 19 13.87 -4.95 10.59
CA LEU A 19 12.74 -4.69 9.70
C LEU A 19 13.22 -4.79 8.26
N LEU A 20 12.72 -5.76 7.52
CA LEU A 20 12.99 -5.97 6.11
C LEU A 20 11.89 -5.34 5.28
N ILE A 21 12.25 -4.60 4.23
CA ILE A 21 11.34 -4.00 3.25
C ILE A 21 11.74 -4.51 1.87
N PHE A 22 10.81 -5.14 1.15
CA PHE A 22 11.06 -5.69 -0.17
C PHE A 22 10.05 -5.20 -1.22
N GLY A 23 10.60 -4.79 -2.37
CA GLY A 23 9.84 -4.43 -3.55
C GLY A 23 8.97 -3.18 -3.36
N GLY A 24 7.77 -3.22 -3.93
CA GLY A 24 6.85 -2.08 -3.98
C GLY A 24 7.10 -1.23 -5.22
N GLY A 25 6.33 -0.16 -5.34
CA GLY A 25 6.34 0.68 -6.53
C GLY A 25 6.28 2.16 -6.25
N SER A 26 6.69 2.92 -7.25
CA SER A 26 6.33 4.32 -7.45
C SER A 26 5.42 4.41 -8.68
N HIS A 27 4.95 5.61 -9.03
CA HIS A 27 4.17 5.82 -10.25
C HIS A 27 4.88 5.37 -11.54
N ALA A 28 6.23 5.29 -11.55
CA ALA A 28 7.01 5.02 -12.75
C ALA A 28 7.65 3.62 -12.78
N THR A 29 7.92 3.02 -11.62
CA THR A 29 8.73 1.79 -11.56
C THR A 29 8.37 0.94 -10.35
N CYS A 30 8.47 -0.38 -10.53
CA CYS A 30 8.47 -1.35 -9.44
C CYS A 30 9.91 -1.67 -9.05
N PHE A 31 10.12 -1.97 -7.77
CA PHE A 31 11.43 -2.27 -7.21
C PHE A 31 11.58 -3.78 -6.96
N ASN A 32 12.83 -4.26 -6.93
CA ASN A 32 13.21 -5.59 -6.45
C ASN A 32 14.33 -5.49 -5.38
N ASP A 33 14.46 -4.33 -4.75
CA ASP A 33 15.47 -4.10 -3.74
C ASP A 33 14.97 -4.55 -2.35
N LEU A 34 15.93 -5.03 -1.55
CA LEU A 34 15.73 -5.35 -0.14
C LEU A 34 16.45 -4.29 0.71
N HIS A 35 15.71 -3.65 1.60
CA HIS A 35 16.23 -2.74 2.61
C HIS A 35 16.05 -3.35 3.99
N VAL A 36 17.02 -3.12 4.88
CA VAL A 36 16.96 -3.60 6.26
C VAL A 36 17.21 -2.44 7.21
N LEU A 37 16.26 -2.19 8.09
CA LEU A 37 16.40 -1.28 9.23
C LEU A 37 16.76 -2.12 10.46
N ASP A 38 17.90 -1.82 11.07
CA ASP A 38 18.22 -2.32 12.41
C ASP A 38 17.47 -1.45 13.42
N LEU A 39 16.47 -2.02 14.10
CA LEU A 39 15.62 -1.34 15.06
C LEU A 39 16.37 -0.93 16.35
N GLN A 40 17.55 -1.50 16.59
CA GLN A 40 18.38 -1.13 17.74
C GLN A 40 19.17 0.15 17.46
N THR A 41 19.75 0.26 16.27
CA THR A 41 20.59 1.41 15.87
C THR A 41 19.81 2.47 15.10
N MET A 42 18.62 2.13 14.61
CA MET A 42 17.78 2.91 13.71
C MET A 42 18.48 3.26 12.38
N GLU A 43 19.39 2.39 11.92
CA GLU A 43 20.16 2.60 10.69
C GLU A 43 19.68 1.71 9.53
N TRP A 44 19.58 2.32 8.34
CA TRP A 44 19.20 1.63 7.11
C TRP A 44 20.40 1.06 6.37
N SER A 45 20.35 -0.23 6.07
CA SER A 45 21.31 -0.92 5.22
C SER A 45 20.63 -1.52 3.98
N ARG A 46 21.44 -1.78 2.95
CA ARG A 46 21.00 -2.48 1.73
C ARG A 46 21.94 -3.67 1.53
N PRO A 47 21.66 -4.81 2.18
CA PRO A 47 22.59 -5.91 2.21
C PRO A 47 22.71 -6.59 0.84
N LYS A 48 23.83 -7.27 0.62
CA LYS A 48 24.02 -8.10 -0.56
C LYS A 48 23.14 -9.35 -0.43
N GLN A 49 22.28 -9.55 -1.42
CA GLN A 49 21.38 -10.69 -1.50
C GLN A 49 22.05 -11.83 -2.28
N GLN A 50 21.66 -13.07 -1.97
CA GLN A 50 22.15 -14.29 -2.60
C GLN A 50 21.01 -15.06 -3.27
N GLY A 51 21.35 -16.02 -4.13
CA GLY A 51 20.38 -16.87 -4.82
C GLY A 51 19.74 -16.21 -6.03
N LEU A 52 18.49 -16.56 -6.31
CA LEU A 52 17.75 -16.02 -7.45
C LEU A 52 17.45 -14.53 -7.24
N ALA A 53 17.74 -13.69 -8.23
CA ALA A 53 17.36 -12.29 -8.18
C ALA A 53 15.85 -12.15 -8.47
N PRO A 54 15.02 -11.69 -7.51
CA PRO A 54 13.60 -11.50 -7.77
C PRO A 54 13.36 -10.46 -8.88
N SER A 55 12.34 -10.71 -9.69
CA SER A 55 11.80 -9.71 -10.60
C SER A 55 11.18 -8.53 -9.82
N PRO A 56 11.28 -7.29 -10.34
CA PRO A 56 10.62 -6.13 -9.75
C PRO A 56 9.12 -6.34 -9.62
N ARG A 57 8.57 -6.05 -8.44
CA ARG A 57 7.17 -6.31 -8.12
C ARG A 57 6.59 -5.36 -7.07
N ALA A 58 5.32 -5.05 -7.23
CA ALA A 58 4.48 -4.32 -6.29
C ALA A 58 3.15 -5.08 -6.09
N GLY A 59 2.50 -4.88 -4.95
CA GLY A 59 1.22 -5.49 -4.61
C GLY A 59 1.31 -6.97 -4.26
N HIS A 60 2.51 -7.49 -4.01
CA HIS A 60 2.73 -8.83 -3.48
C HIS A 60 2.42 -8.88 -1.98
N ALA A 61 2.03 -10.06 -1.52
CA ALA A 61 1.84 -10.34 -0.11
C ALA A 61 3.02 -11.10 0.46
N GLY A 62 3.25 -10.98 1.78
CA GLY A 62 4.32 -11.70 2.44
C GLY A 62 3.92 -12.26 3.80
N ALA A 63 4.44 -13.45 4.13
CA ALA A 63 4.22 -14.13 5.41
C ALA A 63 5.50 -14.83 5.88
N THR A 64 5.78 -14.77 7.18
CA THR A 64 6.98 -15.36 7.79
C THR A 64 6.66 -16.71 8.43
N VAL A 65 7.50 -17.71 8.18
CA VAL A 65 7.47 -19.01 8.87
C VAL A 65 8.89 -19.37 9.30
N GLY A 66 9.15 -19.31 10.60
CA GLY A 66 10.50 -19.43 11.16
C GLY A 66 11.46 -18.40 10.55
N GLU A 67 12.58 -18.89 10.00
CA GLU A 67 13.64 -18.08 9.37
C GLU A 67 13.31 -17.62 7.94
N ASN A 68 12.17 -18.04 7.40
CA ASN A 68 11.82 -17.87 6.01
C ASN A 68 10.71 -16.85 5.84
N TRP A 69 10.89 -15.93 4.89
CA TRP A 69 9.88 -14.98 4.48
C TRP A 69 9.39 -15.32 3.07
N TYR A 70 8.12 -15.73 2.99
CA TYR A 70 7.47 -16.11 1.75
C TYR A 70 6.82 -14.90 1.11
N ILE A 71 6.98 -14.74 -0.20
CA ILE A 71 6.44 -13.66 -1.00
C ILE A 71 5.61 -14.25 -2.16
N VAL A 72 4.35 -13.85 -2.26
CA VAL A 72 3.39 -14.37 -3.25
C VAL A 72 2.79 -13.22 -4.06
N GLY A 73 2.68 -13.44 -5.37
CA GLY A 73 2.02 -12.53 -6.30
C GLY A 73 2.79 -11.25 -6.58
N GLY A 74 2.03 -10.19 -6.83
CA GLY A 74 2.49 -8.89 -7.30
C GLY A 74 2.80 -8.86 -8.79
N GLY A 75 3.24 -7.69 -9.28
CA GLY A 75 3.53 -7.46 -10.68
C GLY A 75 4.29 -6.17 -10.95
N ASN A 76 4.60 -5.90 -12.22
CA ASN A 76 5.31 -4.70 -12.67
C ASN A 76 4.51 -3.83 -13.65
N ASN A 77 3.18 -3.77 -13.47
CA ASN A 77 2.19 -3.10 -14.34
C ASN A 77 2.07 -3.68 -15.77
N LYS A 78 2.99 -4.55 -16.22
CA LYS A 78 2.90 -5.25 -17.51
C LYS A 78 2.37 -6.66 -17.35
N SER A 79 2.82 -7.37 -16.32
CA SER A 79 2.38 -8.72 -15.99
C SER A 79 2.45 -8.96 -14.48
N GLY A 80 1.53 -9.78 -13.98
CA GLY A 80 1.67 -10.41 -12.67
C GLY A 80 2.82 -11.41 -12.66
N VAL A 81 3.29 -11.76 -11.47
CA VAL A 81 4.37 -12.73 -11.29
C VAL A 81 3.83 -14.06 -10.81
N SER A 82 4.21 -15.14 -11.50
CA SER A 82 3.78 -16.51 -11.23
C SER A 82 4.54 -17.22 -10.11
N GLU A 83 5.69 -16.69 -9.71
CA GLU A 83 6.59 -17.35 -8.76
C GLU A 83 6.23 -16.99 -7.32
N THR A 84 6.08 -18.00 -6.48
CA THR A 84 6.16 -17.86 -5.02
C THR A 84 7.62 -17.94 -4.60
N LEU A 85 8.12 -16.87 -4.01
CA LEU A 85 9.49 -16.75 -3.56
C LEU A 85 9.60 -16.98 -2.06
N VAL A 86 10.79 -17.38 -1.62
CA VAL A 86 11.18 -17.42 -0.21
C VAL A 86 12.54 -16.76 -0.04
N LEU A 87 12.65 -15.90 0.97
CA LEU A 87 13.91 -15.35 1.48
C LEU A 87 14.22 -16.02 2.80
N ASN A 88 15.35 -16.72 2.90
CA ASN A 88 15.91 -17.03 4.21
C ASN A 88 16.49 -15.74 4.80
N MET A 89 15.90 -15.25 5.89
CA MET A 89 16.22 -13.94 6.47
C MET A 89 17.58 -13.92 7.16
N SER A 90 18.04 -15.06 7.69
CA SER A 90 19.36 -15.24 8.29
C SER A 90 20.49 -15.18 7.25
N THR A 91 20.32 -15.83 6.09
CA THR A 91 21.38 -15.91 5.06
C THR A 91 21.22 -14.89 3.94
N LEU A 92 20.06 -14.23 3.88
CA LEU A 92 19.62 -13.34 2.78
C LEU A 92 19.67 -14.02 1.41
N THR A 93 19.26 -15.30 1.37
CA THR A 93 19.22 -16.11 0.15
C THR A 93 17.81 -16.28 -0.35
N TRP A 94 17.56 -15.89 -1.60
CA TRP A 94 16.30 -16.09 -2.30
C TRP A 94 16.22 -17.44 -2.99
N SER A 95 15.04 -18.06 -2.98
CA SER A 95 14.72 -19.30 -3.70
C SER A 95 13.27 -19.29 -4.19
N VAL A 96 12.97 -20.14 -5.18
CA VAL A 96 11.59 -20.35 -5.69
C VAL A 96 10.99 -21.55 -4.97
N VAL A 97 9.81 -21.37 -4.39
CA VAL A 97 9.07 -22.45 -3.70
C VAL A 97 8.15 -23.16 -4.69
N SER A 98 7.44 -22.39 -5.50
CA SER A 98 6.48 -22.90 -6.48
C SER A 98 6.25 -21.84 -7.56
N SER A 99 5.76 -22.28 -8.71
CA SER A 99 5.37 -21.42 -9.83
C SER A 99 4.01 -21.86 -10.35
N VAL A 100 3.15 -20.89 -10.68
CA VAL A 100 1.84 -21.15 -11.30
C VAL A 100 1.86 -20.82 -12.78
N GLU A 101 1.26 -21.67 -13.61
CA GLU A 101 1.16 -21.43 -15.05
C GLU A 101 -0.19 -20.82 -15.44
N GLY A 102 -0.19 -19.92 -16.43
CA GLY A 102 -1.40 -19.26 -16.93
C GLY A 102 -1.83 -18.03 -16.12
N ARG A 103 -3.04 -17.52 -16.40
CA ARG A 103 -3.64 -16.41 -15.65
C ARG A 103 -4.31 -16.92 -14.38
N VAL A 104 -3.52 -17.15 -13.35
CA VAL A 104 -4.00 -17.63 -12.04
C VAL A 104 -4.13 -16.47 -11.07
N PRO A 105 -5.12 -16.46 -10.14
CA PRO A 105 -5.22 -15.43 -9.12
C PRO A 105 -3.99 -15.31 -8.21
N LEU A 106 -3.16 -16.35 -8.09
CA LEU A 106 -1.88 -16.26 -7.37
C LEU A 106 -0.85 -15.33 -8.03
N ALA A 107 -1.02 -15.04 -9.32
CA ALA A 107 -0.26 -14.03 -10.05
C ALA A 107 -1.00 -12.68 -10.08
N SER A 108 -1.53 -12.26 -8.93
CA SER A 108 -2.30 -11.01 -8.78
C SER A 108 -1.65 -10.03 -7.81
N GLU A 109 -2.06 -8.76 -7.92
CA GLU A 109 -1.70 -7.71 -6.98
C GLU A 109 -2.80 -7.51 -5.93
N GLY A 110 -2.42 -7.06 -4.73
CA GLY A 110 -3.36 -6.69 -3.67
C GLY A 110 -4.02 -7.88 -2.95
N MET A 111 -3.42 -9.08 -3.02
CA MET A 111 -3.87 -10.22 -2.22
C MET A 111 -3.42 -10.10 -0.76
N THR A 112 -4.03 -10.91 0.11
CA THR A 112 -3.54 -11.14 1.48
C THR A 112 -2.96 -12.54 1.59
N LEU A 113 -1.89 -12.69 2.37
CA LEU A 113 -1.24 -13.97 2.66
C LEU A 113 -1.08 -14.11 4.17
N VAL A 114 -1.49 -15.26 4.72
CA VAL A 114 -1.32 -15.60 6.13
C VAL A 114 -0.66 -16.95 6.27
N HIS A 115 0.11 -17.13 7.35
CA HIS A 115 0.60 -18.42 7.79
C HIS A 115 -0.39 -19.02 8.80
N SER A 116 -0.62 -20.33 8.70
CA SER A 116 -1.40 -21.11 9.67
C SER A 116 -0.71 -22.45 9.91
N ASN A 117 -0.64 -22.87 11.16
CA ASN A 117 -0.25 -24.23 11.52
C ASN A 117 -1.49 -25.04 11.84
N TYR A 118 -1.71 -26.14 11.11
CA TYR A 118 -2.86 -27.01 11.31
C TYR A 118 -2.43 -28.48 11.27
N ASN A 119 -2.78 -29.23 12.29
CA ASN A 119 -2.38 -30.64 12.46
C ASN A 119 -0.87 -30.88 12.34
N GLY A 120 -0.05 -29.92 12.78
CA GLY A 120 1.41 -30.00 12.72
C GLY A 120 2.01 -29.67 11.36
N ASP A 121 1.19 -29.36 10.35
CA ASP A 121 1.64 -28.90 9.04
C ASP A 121 1.51 -27.38 8.93
N ASP A 122 2.51 -26.75 8.32
CA ASP A 122 2.47 -25.32 8.02
C ASP A 122 1.81 -25.06 6.67
N TYR A 123 0.89 -24.10 6.64
CA TYR A 123 0.17 -23.67 5.45
C TYR A 123 0.35 -22.17 5.23
N LEU A 124 0.53 -21.81 3.97
CA LEU A 124 0.30 -20.44 3.51
C LEU A 124 -1.06 -20.37 2.87
N ILE A 125 -1.92 -19.49 3.39
CA ILE A 125 -3.28 -19.30 2.91
C ILE A 125 -3.37 -17.90 2.30
N SER A 126 -3.82 -17.81 1.05
CA SER A 126 -4.04 -16.53 0.37
C SER A 126 -5.50 -16.34 -0.02
N PHE A 127 -5.95 -15.09 0.01
CA PHE A 127 -7.27 -14.67 -0.45
C PHE A 127 -7.20 -13.33 -1.17
N GLY A 128 -8.10 -13.15 -2.13
CA GLY A 128 -8.30 -11.87 -2.81
C GLY A 128 -7.38 -11.67 -4.01
N GLY A 129 -7.09 -10.39 -4.28
CA GLY A 129 -6.21 -9.95 -5.35
C GLY A 129 -6.91 -9.63 -6.66
N TYR A 130 -6.16 -8.94 -7.54
CA TYR A 130 -6.60 -8.46 -8.85
C TYR A 130 -5.57 -8.77 -9.95
N ASN A 131 -6.00 -9.40 -11.03
CA ASN A 131 -5.17 -9.65 -12.23
C ASN A 131 -5.90 -9.30 -13.54
N GLY A 132 -6.79 -8.30 -13.47
CA GLY A 132 -7.79 -7.97 -14.48
C GLY A 132 -9.21 -8.39 -14.06
N ARG A 133 -9.33 -9.33 -13.12
CA ARG A 133 -10.56 -9.65 -12.39
C ARG A 133 -10.25 -9.74 -10.90
N TYR A 134 -11.20 -9.32 -10.06
CA TYR A 134 -11.13 -9.56 -8.63
C TYR A 134 -11.36 -11.04 -8.35
N SER A 135 -10.57 -11.61 -7.45
CA SER A 135 -10.73 -12.99 -7.01
C SER A 135 -11.29 -13.05 -5.60
N ASN A 136 -12.17 -14.02 -5.36
CA ASN A 136 -12.63 -14.46 -4.04
C ASN A 136 -12.24 -15.92 -3.77
N GLU A 137 -11.33 -16.47 -4.57
CA GLU A 137 -10.80 -17.82 -4.37
C GLU A 137 -9.81 -17.85 -3.21
N VAL A 138 -9.79 -18.98 -2.50
CA VAL A 138 -8.84 -19.25 -1.43
C VAL A 138 -7.83 -20.27 -1.93
N PHE A 139 -6.54 -19.96 -1.78
CA PHE A 139 -5.47 -20.90 -2.09
C PHE A 139 -4.73 -21.26 -0.81
N ALA A 140 -4.38 -22.54 -0.67
CA ALA A 140 -3.59 -23.05 0.43
C ALA A 140 -2.37 -23.80 -0.12
N LEU A 141 -1.17 -23.39 0.29
CA LEU A 141 0.09 -24.07 0.00
C LEU A 141 0.60 -24.73 1.27
N LYS A 142 0.64 -26.07 1.28
CA LYS A 142 1.28 -26.84 2.35
C LYS A 142 2.80 -26.72 2.22
N LEU A 143 3.45 -26.19 3.25
CA LEU A 143 4.89 -26.13 3.37
C LEU A 143 5.40 -27.48 3.89
N THR A 144 6.05 -28.26 3.02
CA THR A 144 6.74 -29.47 3.46
C THR A 144 8.14 -29.09 3.90
N LEU A 145 8.40 -29.18 5.21
CA LEU A 145 9.75 -29.14 5.76
C LEU A 145 10.52 -30.34 5.18
N LYS A 146 11.31 -30.12 4.14
CA LYS A 146 12.41 -31.03 3.86
C LYS A 146 13.43 -30.80 4.96
N SER A 147 13.37 -31.63 6.00
CA SER A 147 14.51 -31.80 6.90
C SER A 147 15.67 -32.30 6.06
N ASP A 148 16.60 -31.41 5.68
CA ASP A 148 17.87 -31.77 5.07
C ASP A 148 18.73 -32.51 6.11
N LEU A 149 18.40 -33.78 6.32
CA LEU A 149 19.19 -34.78 7.02
C LEU A 149 19.16 -36.09 6.22
N GLN A 150 19.71 -36.07 5.01
CA GLN A 150 20.31 -37.26 4.42
C GLN A 150 21.67 -36.93 3.81
N SER A 151 22.69 -37.20 4.62
CA SER A 151 24.03 -37.57 4.18
C SER A 151 23.98 -38.75 3.21
N LYS A 152 24.96 -38.80 2.28
CA LYS A 152 25.37 -39.93 1.40
C LYS A 152 24.50 -40.13 0.15
N THR A 153 24.99 -40.40 -1.06
CA THR A 153 26.33 -40.54 -1.67
C THR A 153 26.09 -40.46 -3.18
N LYS A 154 27.02 -39.89 -3.95
CA LYS A 154 27.04 -39.98 -5.42
C LYS A 154 27.10 -41.44 -5.87
N GLU A 155 26.18 -41.87 -6.73
CA GLU A 155 26.48 -42.80 -7.83
C GLU A 155 25.64 -42.45 -9.07
N HIS A 156 26.30 -42.57 -10.22
CA HIS A 156 25.80 -42.33 -11.57
C HIS A 156 25.01 -43.53 -12.10
N ALA A 157 23.96 -43.30 -12.91
CA ALA A 157 23.99 -43.52 -14.37
C ALA A 157 22.61 -43.80 -15.00
N SER A 158 22.43 -43.17 -16.17
CA SER A 158 21.81 -43.66 -17.42
C SER A 158 20.30 -43.95 -17.51
N ASP A 159 19.65 -43.07 -18.28
CA ASP A 159 19.00 -43.34 -19.58
C ASP A 159 17.55 -43.87 -19.61
N GLY A 160 16.73 -43.25 -20.47
CA GLY A 160 15.34 -43.69 -20.71
C GLY A 160 14.36 -42.57 -21.07
N THR A 161 14.18 -42.37 -22.38
CA THR A 161 13.20 -41.54 -23.09
C THR A 161 11.72 -41.62 -22.66
N SER A 162 11.04 -40.46 -22.78
CA SER A 162 9.66 -40.24 -23.26
C SER A 162 8.46 -40.80 -22.48
N SER A 163 7.61 -39.92 -21.93
CA SER A 163 6.24 -39.74 -22.45
C SER A 163 5.54 -38.51 -21.84
N VAL A 164 4.74 -37.87 -22.68
CA VAL A 164 3.74 -36.86 -22.39
C VAL A 164 2.57 -37.51 -21.67
N LEU A 165 2.15 -37.01 -20.51
CA LEU A 165 0.82 -37.24 -19.94
C LEU A 165 0.40 -36.02 -19.11
N GLU A 166 -0.61 -35.30 -19.60
CA GLU A 166 -1.41 -34.36 -18.82
C GLU A 166 -2.17 -35.12 -17.70
N PRO A 167 -2.44 -34.51 -16.53
CA PRO A 167 -3.48 -35.01 -15.65
C PRO A 167 -4.78 -34.25 -15.91
N GLU A 168 -5.76 -35.00 -16.42
CA GLU A 168 -7.18 -34.67 -16.44
C GLU A 168 -7.69 -34.41 -15.02
N VAL A 169 -8.52 -33.37 -14.90
CA VAL A 169 -9.29 -33.03 -13.71
C VAL A 169 -10.53 -33.93 -13.67
N GLU A 170 -10.59 -34.87 -12.75
CA GLU A 170 -11.84 -35.53 -12.36
C GLU A 170 -12.34 -34.99 -11.00
N LEU A 171 -13.35 -34.13 -11.09
CA LEU A 171 -14.29 -33.86 -10.01
C LEU A 171 -15.16 -35.11 -9.82
N SER A 172 -14.97 -35.84 -8.72
CA SER A 172 -15.98 -36.78 -8.23
C SER A 172 -16.42 -36.40 -6.82
N HIS A 173 -17.67 -35.94 -6.74
CA HIS A 173 -18.45 -35.96 -5.52
C HIS A 173 -18.88 -37.40 -5.27
N ASP A 174 -18.61 -37.96 -4.09
CA ASP A 174 -19.64 -38.64 -3.30
C ASP A 174 -19.12 -38.94 -1.89
N GLY A 175 -19.87 -38.45 -0.90
CA GLY A 175 -19.66 -38.82 0.49
C GLY A 175 -20.22 -40.22 0.73
N LYS A 176 -19.35 -41.18 1.04
CA LYS A 176 -19.71 -42.43 1.72
C LYS A 176 -18.54 -42.90 2.57
N ILE A 177 -18.72 -42.82 3.88
CA ILE A 177 -17.86 -43.44 4.88
C ILE A 177 -17.80 -44.94 4.56
N ARG A 178 -16.61 -45.45 4.24
CA ARG A 178 -16.39 -46.90 4.16
C ARG A 178 -16.18 -47.41 5.58
N GLU A 179 -17.19 -48.12 6.08
CA GLU A 179 -17.13 -48.89 7.31
C GLU A 179 -16.06 -49.99 7.15
N ILE A 180 -15.02 -49.93 7.98
CA ILE A 180 -14.01 -50.98 8.04
C ILE A 180 -14.63 -52.12 8.85
N ALA A 181 -15.10 -53.16 8.16
CA ALA A 181 -15.43 -54.43 8.79
C ALA A 181 -14.14 -55.05 9.35
N MET A 182 -13.98 -55.03 10.66
CA MET A 182 -13.01 -55.90 11.34
C MET A 182 -13.56 -57.32 11.33
N ASP A 183 -12.84 -58.22 10.66
CA ASP A 183 -13.03 -59.66 10.86
C ASP A 183 -12.85 -59.97 12.36
N SER A 184 -13.93 -60.42 13.00
CA SER A 184 -13.93 -60.83 14.39
C SER A 184 -13.18 -62.17 14.49
N ALA A 185 -11.90 -62.10 14.84
CA ALA A 185 -11.24 -63.22 15.49
C ALA A 185 -11.88 -63.44 16.86
N ASP A 186 -12.35 -64.66 17.05
CA ASP A 186 -12.98 -65.19 18.27
C ASP A 186 -12.16 -64.79 19.51
N SER A 187 -12.73 -63.94 20.36
CA SER A 187 -12.18 -63.66 21.69
C SER A 187 -13.32 -63.72 22.69
N ASP A 188 -13.28 -64.78 23.50
CA ASP A 188 -14.11 -64.95 24.70
C ASP A 188 -13.82 -63.81 25.68
N LEU A 189 -14.46 -62.66 25.49
CA LEU A 189 -14.56 -61.62 26.50
C LEU A 189 -15.56 -62.10 27.55
N LYS A 190 -15.09 -62.23 28.79
CA LYS A 190 -15.95 -62.57 29.93
C LYS A 190 -17.06 -61.53 30.02
N LYS A 191 -18.29 -61.98 30.25
CA LYS A 191 -19.51 -61.16 30.29
C LYS A 191 -19.41 -59.95 31.23
N ASP A 192 -18.57 -60.05 32.26
CA ASP A 192 -18.32 -59.00 33.24
C ASP A 192 -17.46 -57.86 32.67
N ASP A 193 -16.44 -58.16 31.85
CA ASP A 193 -15.56 -57.16 31.20
C ASP A 193 -16.31 -56.35 30.12
N ALA A 194 -17.21 -57.02 29.39
CA ALA A 194 -18.06 -56.36 28.39
C ALA A 194 -19.06 -55.37 29.04
N ASN A 195 -19.51 -55.66 30.26
CA ASN A 195 -20.47 -54.82 30.97
C ASN A 195 -19.78 -53.57 31.55
N GLU A 196 -18.54 -53.69 32.05
CA GLU A 196 -17.73 -52.54 32.49
C GLU A 196 -17.42 -51.58 31.34
N LEU A 197 -17.02 -52.11 30.17
CA LEU A 197 -16.79 -51.30 28.97
C LEU A 197 -18.05 -50.56 28.52
N LEU A 198 -19.23 -51.19 28.62
CA LEU A 198 -20.50 -50.57 28.26
C LEU A 198 -20.87 -49.43 29.21
N VAL A 199 -20.54 -49.54 30.51
CA VAL A 199 -20.72 -48.46 31.47
C VAL A 199 -19.76 -47.29 31.19
N ALA A 200 -18.49 -47.59 30.91
CA ALA A 200 -17.50 -46.57 30.56
C ALA A 200 -17.91 -45.79 29.29
N LEU A 201 -18.35 -46.50 28.25
CA LEU A 201 -18.84 -45.90 27.00
C LEU A 201 -20.09 -45.04 27.20
N LYS A 202 -20.98 -45.41 28.13
CA LYS A 202 -22.15 -44.57 28.46
C LYS A 202 -21.76 -43.28 29.17
N ALA A 203 -20.79 -43.35 30.09
CA ALA A 203 -20.28 -42.17 30.78
C ALA A 203 -19.57 -41.22 29.79
N GLU A 204 -18.73 -41.76 28.90
CA GLU A 204 -18.06 -40.97 27.86
C GLU A 204 -19.06 -40.35 26.88
N LYS A 205 -20.13 -41.08 26.53
CA LYS A 205 -21.23 -40.55 25.72
C LYS A 205 -21.93 -39.36 26.41
N GLU A 206 -22.25 -39.47 27.69
CA GLU A 206 -22.89 -38.38 28.45
C GLU A 206 -21.98 -37.15 28.53
N GLU A 207 -20.66 -37.36 28.70
CA GLU A 207 -19.68 -36.28 28.72
C GLU A 207 -19.58 -35.57 27.35
N LEU A 208 -19.56 -36.34 26.26
CA LEU A 208 -19.55 -35.81 24.89
C LEU A 208 -20.85 -35.05 24.56
N GLU A 209 -22.02 -35.56 24.97
CA GLU A 209 -23.29 -34.85 24.80
C GLU A 209 -23.32 -33.53 25.60
N ALA A 210 -22.77 -33.52 26.81
CA ALA A 210 -22.63 -32.30 27.60
C ALA A 210 -21.65 -31.30 26.96
N ALA A 211 -20.54 -31.77 26.40
CA ALA A 211 -19.59 -30.92 25.67
C ALA A 211 -20.21 -30.32 24.40
N LEU A 212 -20.95 -31.13 23.62
CA LEU A 212 -21.66 -30.67 22.44
C LEU A 212 -22.67 -29.56 22.77
N ASN A 213 -23.42 -29.72 23.86
CA ASN A 213 -24.38 -28.68 24.30
C ASN A 213 -23.67 -27.38 24.71
N ARG A 214 -22.49 -27.45 25.36
CA ARG A 214 -21.69 -26.26 25.70
C ARG A 214 -21.20 -25.53 24.45
N GLU A 215 -20.66 -26.27 23.48
CA GLU A 215 -20.20 -25.73 22.21
C GLU A 215 -21.34 -25.11 21.39
N GLN A 216 -22.54 -25.71 21.42
CA GLN A 216 -23.73 -25.14 20.78
C GLN A 216 -24.12 -23.79 21.40
N VAL A 217 -24.10 -23.67 22.73
CA VAL A 217 -24.39 -22.41 23.42
C VAL A 217 -23.34 -21.35 23.09
N GLN A 218 -22.05 -21.71 23.11
CA GLN A 218 -20.97 -20.79 22.71
C GLN A 218 -21.10 -20.34 21.26
N THR A 219 -21.47 -21.25 20.35
CA THR A 219 -21.72 -20.93 18.94
C THR A 219 -22.85 -19.91 18.79
N ILE A 220 -23.92 -20.03 19.59
CA ILE A 220 -25.03 -19.06 19.57
C ILE A 220 -24.56 -17.70 20.09
N GLN A 221 -23.81 -17.67 21.20
CA GLN A 221 -23.26 -16.42 21.76
C GLN A 221 -22.34 -15.70 20.77
N LEU A 222 -21.40 -16.42 20.14
CA LEU A 222 -20.50 -15.84 19.14
C LEU A 222 -21.26 -15.30 17.93
N LYS A 223 -22.34 -15.97 17.50
CA LYS A 223 -23.20 -15.46 16.42
C LYS A 223 -23.90 -14.15 16.79
N GLU A 224 -24.33 -14.01 18.04
CA GLU A 224 -24.94 -12.78 18.55
C GLU A 224 -23.91 -11.64 18.61
N GLU A 225 -22.71 -11.90 19.15
CA GLU A 225 -21.62 -10.92 19.18
C GLU A 225 -21.19 -10.45 17.78
N ILE A 226 -21.15 -11.38 16.80
CA ILE A 226 -20.88 -11.04 15.39
C ILE A 226 -21.98 -10.13 14.85
N ALA A 227 -23.26 -10.45 15.08
CA ALA A 227 -24.37 -9.63 14.61
C ALA A 227 -24.35 -8.21 15.23
N GLU A 228 -24.02 -8.09 16.51
CA GLU A 228 -23.84 -6.79 17.17
C GLU A 228 -22.65 -6.00 16.62
N ALA A 229 -21.54 -6.67 16.33
CA ALA A 229 -20.37 -6.06 15.71
C ALA A 229 -20.67 -5.57 14.28
N GLU A 230 -21.41 -6.37 13.49
CA GLU A 230 -21.86 -5.98 12.15
C GLU A 230 -22.79 -4.76 12.19
N ALA A 231 -23.73 -4.70 13.14
CA ALA A 231 -24.59 -3.54 13.32
C ALA A 231 -23.81 -2.27 13.67
N ARG A 232 -22.82 -2.38 14.58
CA ARG A 232 -21.93 -1.25 14.93
C ARG A 232 -21.09 -0.79 13.74
N ASN A 233 -20.55 -1.72 12.96
CA ASN A 233 -19.79 -1.39 11.75
C ASN A 233 -20.66 -0.69 10.70
N ALA A 234 -21.92 -1.13 10.54
CA ALA A 234 -22.86 -0.47 9.63
C ALA A 234 -23.14 0.98 10.05
N GLU A 235 -23.27 1.26 11.35
CA GLU A 235 -23.50 2.61 11.85
C GLU A 235 -22.27 3.51 11.68
N LEU A 236 -21.08 3.01 12.06
CA LEU A 236 -19.81 3.73 11.83
C LEU A 236 -19.59 4.06 10.35
N THR A 237 -20.00 3.18 9.45
CA THR A 237 -19.91 3.42 8.00
C THR A 237 -20.79 4.59 7.56
N LYS A 238 -22.00 4.73 8.10
CA LYS A 238 -22.89 5.87 7.82
C LYS A 238 -22.33 7.17 8.37
N GLU A 239 -21.79 7.15 9.59
CA GLU A 239 -21.14 8.32 10.19
C GLU A 239 -19.95 8.77 9.34
N LEU A 240 -19.10 7.83 8.92
CA LEU A 240 -17.95 8.11 8.05
C LEU A 240 -18.40 8.74 6.71
N GLN A 241 -19.48 8.24 6.11
CA GLN A 241 -20.03 8.81 4.89
C GLN A 241 -20.55 10.25 5.11
N THR A 242 -21.15 10.53 6.27
CA THR A 242 -21.62 11.88 6.63
C THR A 242 -20.43 12.83 6.83
N VAL A 243 -19.39 12.40 7.54
CA VAL A 243 -18.16 13.19 7.74
C VAL A 243 -17.45 13.48 6.42
N ARG A 244 -17.39 12.50 5.49
CA ARG A 244 -16.86 12.73 4.14
C ARG A 244 -17.65 13.78 3.37
N GLY A 245 -18.98 13.78 3.48
CA GLY A 245 -19.84 14.79 2.89
C GLY A 245 -19.57 16.20 3.46
N GLN A 246 -19.44 16.30 4.78
CA GLN A 246 -19.08 17.56 5.45
C GLN A 246 -17.71 18.07 5.04
N LEU A 247 -16.71 17.19 4.94
CA LEU A 247 -15.38 17.55 4.48
C LEU A 247 -15.39 18.10 3.05
N ALA A 248 -16.12 17.46 2.13
CA ALA A 248 -16.24 17.94 0.75
C ALA A 248 -16.92 19.32 0.66
N ALA A 249 -17.93 19.58 1.50
CA ALA A 249 -18.59 20.87 1.60
C ALA A 249 -17.62 21.97 2.11
N GLU A 250 -16.85 21.68 3.17
CA GLU A 250 -15.87 22.63 3.72
C GLU A 250 -14.68 22.85 2.79
N GLN A 251 -14.22 21.83 2.05
CA GLN A 251 -13.21 22.00 1.00
C GLN A 251 -13.70 22.94 -0.10
N SER A 252 -14.95 22.79 -0.55
CA SER A 252 -15.55 23.69 -1.55
C SER A 252 -15.66 25.12 -1.04
N ARG A 253 -16.01 25.29 0.25
CA ARG A 253 -16.07 26.59 0.91
C ARG A 253 -14.68 27.23 1.04
N CYS A 254 -13.66 26.48 1.42
CA CYS A 254 -12.28 26.95 1.49
C CYS A 254 -11.78 27.41 0.13
N PHE A 255 -12.00 26.62 -0.92
CA PHE A 255 -11.64 27.00 -2.28
C PHE A 255 -12.30 28.31 -2.72
N LYS A 256 -13.59 28.50 -2.41
CA LYS A 256 -14.28 29.76 -2.72
C LYS A 256 -13.65 30.96 -1.99
N LEU A 257 -13.33 30.79 -0.71
CA LEU A 257 -12.66 31.83 0.07
C LEU A 257 -11.25 32.15 -0.46
N GLU A 258 -10.50 31.15 -0.94
CA GLU A 258 -9.19 31.36 -1.56
C GLU A 258 -9.29 32.21 -2.83
N VAL A 259 -10.30 31.95 -3.67
CA VAL A 259 -10.59 32.77 -4.86
C VAL A 259 -10.94 34.20 -4.46
N ASP A 260 -11.84 34.39 -3.50
CA ASP A 260 -12.23 35.72 -3.02
C ASP A 260 -11.03 36.50 -2.46
N VAL A 261 -10.14 35.83 -1.71
CA VAL A 261 -8.90 36.43 -1.19
C VAL A 261 -7.95 36.82 -2.33
N ALA A 262 -7.83 36.00 -3.38
CA ALA A 262 -7.00 36.32 -4.54
C ALA A 262 -7.54 37.55 -5.29
N GLU A 263 -8.86 37.65 -5.49
CA GLU A 263 -9.50 38.82 -6.10
C GLU A 263 -9.29 40.09 -5.27
N LEU A 264 -9.44 40.01 -3.94
CA LEU A 264 -9.19 41.15 -3.06
C LEU A 264 -7.73 41.59 -3.10
N ARG A 265 -6.77 40.65 -3.15
CA ARG A 265 -5.35 40.96 -3.31
C ARG A 265 -5.07 41.67 -4.64
N GLN A 266 -5.70 41.25 -5.74
CA GLN A 266 -5.56 41.91 -7.03
C GLN A 266 -6.11 43.33 -7.01
N LYS A 267 -7.28 43.55 -6.38
CA LYS A 267 -7.88 44.88 -6.22
C LYS A 267 -7.00 45.80 -5.36
N LEU A 268 -6.35 45.25 -4.33
CA LEU A 268 -5.42 46.02 -3.51
C LEU A 268 -4.20 46.47 -4.32
N GLN A 269 -3.62 45.57 -5.13
CA GLN A 269 -2.50 45.92 -6.01
C GLN A 269 -2.84 47.00 -7.03
N SER A 270 -4.06 46.98 -7.59
CA SER A 270 -4.49 48.02 -8.53
C SER A 270 -4.73 49.36 -7.83
N MET A 271 -5.26 49.36 -6.61
CA MET A 271 -5.39 50.55 -5.78
C MET A 271 -4.02 51.18 -5.49
N ASP A 272 -3.04 50.39 -5.08
CA ASP A 272 -1.66 50.86 -4.82
C ASP A 272 -0.99 51.43 -6.07
N ALA A 273 -1.34 50.94 -7.27
CA ALA A 273 -0.86 51.48 -8.54
C ALA A 273 -1.48 52.85 -8.84
N LEU A 274 -2.81 52.97 -8.66
CA LEU A 274 -3.53 54.23 -8.82
C LEU A 274 -3.04 55.30 -7.84
N GLU A 275 -2.79 54.95 -6.58
CA GLU A 275 -2.24 55.88 -5.59
C GLU A 275 -0.88 56.45 -6.02
N ARG A 276 0.00 55.60 -6.56
CA ARG A 276 1.31 56.04 -7.10
C ARG A 276 1.14 56.98 -8.30
N GLU A 277 0.19 56.72 -9.17
CA GLU A 277 -0.09 57.56 -10.33
C GLU A 277 -0.68 58.93 -9.91
N VAL A 278 -1.60 58.95 -8.95
CA VAL A 278 -2.15 60.19 -8.38
C VAL A 278 -1.04 61.02 -7.73
N GLU A 279 -0.14 60.39 -6.99
CA GLU A 279 1.00 61.08 -6.36
C GLU A 279 1.95 61.69 -7.42
N LEU A 280 2.20 60.98 -8.52
CA LEU A 280 3.00 61.47 -9.63
C LEU A 280 2.34 62.67 -10.32
N LEU A 281 1.04 62.59 -10.60
CA LEU A 281 0.27 63.69 -11.19
C LEU A 281 0.25 64.93 -10.29
N ARG A 282 0.14 64.75 -8.96
CA ARG A 282 0.24 65.86 -8.00
C ARG A 282 1.59 66.56 -8.06
N ARG A 283 2.69 65.80 -8.16
CA ARG A 283 4.05 66.37 -8.32
C ARG A 283 4.22 67.11 -9.64
N GLN A 284 3.74 66.55 -10.75
CA GLN A 284 3.79 67.20 -12.06
C GLN A 284 2.99 68.51 -12.07
N LYS A 285 1.79 68.50 -11.47
CA LYS A 285 0.97 69.71 -11.32
C LYS A 285 1.71 70.80 -10.52
N ALA A 286 2.28 70.45 -9.36
CA ALA A 286 3.03 71.41 -8.54
C ALA A 286 4.23 72.01 -9.28
N ALA A 287 4.99 71.19 -10.02
CA ALA A 287 6.12 71.66 -10.83
C ALA A 287 5.67 72.60 -11.97
N SER A 288 4.57 72.28 -12.64
CA SER A 288 3.98 73.12 -13.70
C SER A 288 3.51 74.47 -13.16
N GLU A 289 2.83 74.47 -12.00
CA GLU A 289 2.39 75.70 -11.34
C GLU A 289 3.58 76.58 -10.91
N GLN A 290 4.65 75.98 -10.38
CA GLN A 290 5.89 76.70 -10.06
C GLN A 290 6.56 77.30 -11.31
N ALA A 291 6.70 76.50 -12.39
CA ALA A 291 7.27 76.98 -13.65
C ALA A 291 6.46 78.14 -14.25
N ALA A 292 5.12 78.08 -14.16
CA ALA A 292 4.24 79.16 -14.60
C ALA A 292 4.41 80.44 -13.77
N LEU A 293 4.63 80.32 -12.45
CA LEU A 293 4.94 81.44 -11.55
C LEU A 293 6.29 82.09 -11.88
N GLU A 294 7.33 81.29 -12.09
CA GLU A 294 8.66 81.77 -12.48
C GLU A 294 8.63 82.46 -13.86
N ALA A 295 7.89 81.91 -14.82
CA ALA A 295 7.71 82.54 -16.13
C ALA A 295 7.02 83.90 -16.04
N LYS A 296 5.98 84.03 -15.20
CA LYS A 296 5.33 85.32 -14.93
C LYS A 296 6.27 86.32 -14.26
N GLN A 297 7.10 85.90 -13.31
CA GLN A 297 8.11 86.76 -12.70
C GLN A 297 9.15 87.23 -13.73
N ARG A 298 9.65 86.35 -14.59
CA ARG A 298 10.59 86.72 -15.66
C ARG A 298 10.00 87.75 -16.63
N GLN A 299 8.74 87.59 -17.03
CA GLN A 299 8.04 88.57 -17.87
C GLN A 299 7.86 89.92 -17.17
N SER A 300 7.59 89.93 -15.85
CA SER A 300 7.51 91.19 -15.08
C SER A 300 8.88 91.88 -14.93
N SER A 301 9.98 91.12 -14.87
CA SER A 301 11.35 91.65 -14.76
C SER A 301 11.96 92.11 -16.10
N SER A 302 11.46 91.61 -17.23
CA SER A 302 11.96 91.95 -18.58
C SER A 302 11.32 93.21 -19.17
N GLY A 303 10.41 93.88 -18.45
CA GLY A 303 9.70 95.08 -18.89
C GLY A 303 10.46 96.42 -18.72
N MET A 304 11.77 96.40 -18.47
CA MET A 304 12.55 97.61 -18.14
C MET A 304 13.79 97.76 -19.03
N TRP A 305 13.59 97.85 -20.36
CA TRP A 305 14.62 98.38 -21.26
C TRP A 305 14.36 99.87 -21.46
N GLY A 306 15.09 100.70 -20.71
CA GLY A 306 15.08 102.16 -20.82
C GLY A 306 15.81 102.63 -22.08
N TRP A 307 15.14 103.50 -22.82
CA TRP A 307 15.65 104.25 -23.97
C TRP A 307 16.84 105.13 -23.56
N LEU A 308 17.93 105.08 -24.31
CA LEU A 308 18.94 106.15 -24.35
C LEU A 308 19.14 106.59 -25.81
N VAL A 309 18.59 107.77 -26.07
CA VAL A 309 18.65 108.54 -27.31
C VAL A 309 20.04 109.14 -27.50
N GLY A 310 20.50 109.20 -28.75
CA GLY A 310 21.72 109.93 -29.17
C GLY A 310 21.72 110.25 -30.66
N THR A 311 20.81 111.15 -31.06
CA THR A 311 20.75 112.08 -32.21
C THR A 311 21.47 111.80 -33.58
N PRO A 312 20.77 112.02 -34.72
CA PRO A 312 21.32 112.15 -36.09
C PRO A 312 21.83 113.62 -36.33
N PRO A 313 22.41 114.09 -37.49
CA PRO A 313 22.05 113.68 -38.86
C PRO A 313 23.09 113.80 -40.02
N ASP A 314 22.58 113.33 -41.16
CA ASP A 314 22.65 113.86 -42.54
C ASP A 314 23.92 113.79 -43.42
N LYS A 315 23.73 113.03 -44.51
CA LYS A 315 23.96 113.34 -45.95
C LYS A 315 25.42 113.60 -46.38
N SER A 316 25.91 113.07 -47.50
CA SER A 316 25.28 112.96 -48.82
C SER A 316 26.10 112.06 -49.76
N GLU A 317 25.38 111.41 -50.69
CA GLU A 317 25.71 111.13 -52.12
C GLU A 317 26.98 110.30 -52.44
N SER A 318 26.93 109.29 -53.30
CA SER A 318 26.20 109.15 -54.58
C SER A 318 25.74 107.72 -54.86
#